data_AF-A0A968EBQ7-F1
#
_entry.id   AF-A0A968EBQ7-F1
#
_cell.length_a   1.000
_cell.length_b   1.000
_cell.length_c   1.000
_cell.angle_alpha   90.00
_cell.angle_beta   90.00
_cell.angle_gamma   90.00
#
_symmetry.space_group_name_H-M   'P 1'
#
loop_
_entity.id
_entity.type
_entity.pdbx_description
1 polymer ?
#
loop_
_entity_poly.entity_id
_entity_poly.type
_entity_poly.pdbx_seq_one_letter_code
_entity_poly.pdbx_strand_id
1 'polypeptide(L)'
;MDATNGIITFNGAKPTGTGGVVDILNINFDVIGSVGATATLDLEFSAMAAAFTFNDLLPILTVNDSTVNITQSGLLGDVNGDGAVNSTDALVILSYDAGLPLPQPFIDRINAGFGDVNSDGNTNSTDALIVLSYDVGIAVPFPVGQPYCP
;
A
#
# COMPACT_ATOMS: atom_id res chain seq x y z
N MET A 1 -21.46 -8.44 -10.08
CA MET A 1 -20.65 -7.25 -9.77
C MET A 1 -20.93 -6.24 -10.85
N ASP A 2 -21.42 -5.07 -10.47
CA ASP A 2 -21.54 -3.89 -11.31
C ASP A 2 -20.36 -2.98 -10.98
N ALA A 3 -19.29 -3.09 -11.78
CA ALA A 3 -18.06 -2.34 -11.57
C ALA A 3 -18.23 -0.84 -11.82
N THR A 4 -19.24 -0.43 -12.59
CA THR A 4 -19.51 0.98 -12.91
C THR A 4 -20.13 1.69 -11.72
N ASN A 5 -20.97 1.01 -10.96
CA ASN A 5 -21.64 1.58 -9.78
C ASN A 5 -21.05 1.11 -8.44
N GLY A 6 -19.99 0.29 -8.46
CA GLY A 6 -19.36 -0.25 -7.25
C GLY A 6 -20.22 -1.27 -6.49
N ILE A 7 -21.20 -1.89 -7.14
CA ILE A 7 -22.18 -2.78 -6.48
C ILE A 7 -21.76 -4.24 -6.60
N ILE A 8 -21.70 -4.93 -5.46
CA ILE A 8 -21.58 -6.39 -5.39
C ILE A 8 -22.88 -6.94 -4.80
N THR A 9 -23.58 -7.76 -5.59
CA THR A 9 -24.85 -8.37 -5.19
C THR A 9 -24.67 -9.85 -4.88
N PHE A 10 -25.16 -10.28 -3.73
CA PHE A 10 -25.26 -11.67 -3.34
C PHE A 10 -26.73 -12.11 -3.41
N ASN A 11 -27.01 -13.25 -4.04
CA ASN A 11 -28.36 -13.77 -4.21
C ASN A 11 -28.64 -15.03 -3.35
N GLY A 12 -27.74 -15.36 -2.42
CA GLY A 12 -27.86 -16.54 -1.58
C GLY A 12 -27.44 -16.26 -0.15
N ALA A 13 -28.35 -16.50 0.79
CA ALA A 13 -28.08 -16.52 2.22
C ALA A 13 -28.60 -17.84 2.80
N LYS A 14 -27.85 -18.44 3.73
CA LYS A 14 -28.32 -19.64 4.42
C LYS A 14 -29.53 -19.26 5.29
N PRO A 15 -30.70 -19.90 5.13
CA PRO A 15 -31.93 -19.46 5.81
C PRO A 15 -31.86 -19.58 7.34
N THR A 16 -30.96 -20.43 7.85
CA THR A 16 -30.69 -20.57 9.28
C THR A 16 -29.75 -19.49 9.83
N GLY A 17 -29.18 -18.65 8.97
CA GLY A 17 -28.12 -17.70 9.31
C GLY A 17 -26.84 -18.35 9.80
N THR A 18 -25.93 -17.49 10.25
CA THR A 18 -24.69 -17.82 10.95
C THR A 18 -24.55 -16.83 12.11
N GLY A 19 -24.21 -17.30 13.31
CA GLY A 19 -23.96 -16.44 14.47
C GLY A 19 -22.47 -16.16 14.67
N GLY A 20 -22.15 -15.20 15.54
CA GLY A 20 -20.77 -14.80 15.83
C GLY A 20 -20.20 -13.82 14.79
N VAL A 21 -18.87 -13.71 14.76
CA VAL A 21 -18.14 -12.93 13.76
C VAL A 21 -17.97 -13.79 12.52
N VAL A 22 -18.41 -13.30 11.37
CA VAL A 22 -18.41 -14.04 10.10
C VAL A 22 -17.79 -13.15 9.03
N ASP A 23 -16.78 -13.67 8.35
CA ASP A 23 -16.25 -13.03 7.15
C ASP A 23 -17.22 -13.28 6.00
N ILE A 24 -17.96 -12.25 5.62
CA ILE A 24 -18.95 -12.32 4.54
C ILE A 24 -18.27 -12.13 3.19
N LEU A 25 -17.23 -11.28 3.13
CA LEU A 25 -16.54 -10.91 1.91
C LEU A 25 -15.15 -10.36 2.22
N ASN A 26 -14.16 -10.82 1.46
CA ASN A 26 -12.86 -10.16 1.34
C ASN A 26 -12.77 -9.58 -0.08
N ILE A 27 -12.54 -8.27 -0.20
CA ILE A 27 -12.37 -7.57 -1.47
C ILE A 27 -10.93 -7.10 -1.58
N ASN A 28 -10.28 -7.44 -2.69
CA ASN A 28 -9.03 -6.83 -3.11
C ASN A 28 -9.33 -5.91 -4.30
N PHE A 29 -8.88 -4.67 -4.21
CA PHE A 29 -9.04 -3.69 -5.28
C PHE A 29 -7.80 -2.81 -5.38
N ASP A 30 -7.55 -2.30 -6.59
CA ASP A 30 -6.50 -1.33 -6.84
C ASP A 30 -7.03 0.08 -6.57
N VAL A 31 -6.23 0.88 -5.87
CA VAL A 31 -6.55 2.28 -5.61
C VAL A 31 -5.83 3.12 -6.66
N ILE A 32 -6.59 3.83 -7.49
CA ILE A 32 -6.05 4.64 -8.60
C ILE A 32 -6.16 6.12 -8.23
N GLY A 33 -5.04 6.81 -8.18
CA GLY A 33 -4.98 8.25 -7.99
C GLY A 33 -3.57 8.76 -7.76
N SER A 34 -3.43 10.04 -7.45
CA SER A 34 -2.13 10.66 -7.17
C SER A 34 -1.60 10.27 -5.80
N VAL A 35 -0.29 10.11 -5.67
CA VAL A 35 0.41 9.93 -4.39
C VAL A 35 0.05 11.06 -3.41
N GLY A 36 -0.22 10.70 -2.16
CA GLY A 36 -0.63 11.60 -1.10
C GLY A 36 -2.12 11.94 -1.10
N ALA A 37 -2.87 11.53 -2.14
CA ALA A 37 -4.32 11.62 -2.12
C ALA A 37 -4.91 10.55 -1.19
N THR A 38 -6.09 10.85 -0.67
CA THR A 38 -6.87 9.91 0.14
C THR A 38 -8.18 9.62 -0.59
N ALA A 39 -8.63 8.37 -0.50
CA ALA A 39 -9.94 7.94 -0.97
C ALA A 39 -10.76 7.46 0.22
N THR A 40 -11.98 7.95 0.36
CA THR A 40 -12.92 7.43 1.35
C THR A 40 -13.51 6.13 0.82
N LEU A 41 -13.44 5.08 1.62
CA LEU A 41 -14.16 3.84 1.39
C LEU A 41 -15.53 3.98 2.07
N ASP A 42 -16.55 4.24 1.26
CA ASP A 42 -17.95 4.35 1.68
C ASP A 42 -18.64 3.00 1.44
N LEU A 43 -18.87 2.25 2.50
CA LEU A 43 -19.44 0.90 2.43
C LEU A 43 -20.89 0.92 2.88
N GLU A 44 -21.73 0.26 2.09
CA GLU A 44 -23.14 0.13 2.42
C GLU A 44 -23.66 -1.29 2.13
N PHE A 45 -24.63 -1.71 2.92
CA PHE A 45 -25.42 -2.91 2.64
C PHE A 45 -26.76 -2.50 2.05
N SER A 46 -27.06 -2.98 0.85
CA SER A 46 -28.37 -2.76 0.22
C SER A 46 -29.46 -3.70 0.75
N ALA A 47 -29.09 -4.78 1.44
CA ALA A 47 -30.01 -5.70 2.10
C ALA A 47 -29.30 -6.48 3.21
N MET A 48 -29.95 -6.58 4.38
CA MET A 48 -29.58 -7.53 5.43
C MET A 48 -30.81 -7.91 6.25
N ALA A 49 -31.02 -9.21 6.48
CA ALA A 49 -32.20 -9.70 7.17
C ALA A 49 -31.85 -10.76 8.22
N ALA A 50 -32.61 -10.78 9.32
CA ALA A 50 -32.46 -11.78 10.37
C ALA A 50 -32.89 -13.17 9.88
N ALA A 51 -32.14 -14.20 10.27
CA ALA A 51 -32.48 -15.58 9.97
C ALA A 51 -33.87 -15.95 10.53
N PHE A 52 -34.58 -16.80 9.81
CA PHE A 52 -35.96 -17.27 10.09
C PHE A 52 -37.06 -16.21 10.08
N THR A 53 -36.82 -15.00 10.60
CA THR A 53 -37.85 -13.96 10.71
C THR A 53 -37.86 -13.01 9.53
N PHE A 54 -36.77 -12.96 8.75
CA PHE A 54 -36.56 -12.03 7.64
C PHE A 54 -36.77 -10.56 8.06
N ASN A 55 -36.60 -10.26 9.35
CA ASN A 55 -36.70 -8.89 9.83
C ASN A 55 -35.53 -8.07 9.26
N ASP A 56 -35.83 -6.87 8.77
CA ASP A 56 -34.83 -5.97 8.22
C ASP A 56 -33.87 -5.53 9.33
N LEU A 57 -32.57 -5.71 9.08
CA LEU A 57 -31.51 -5.35 9.99
C LEU A 57 -30.78 -4.07 9.55
N LEU A 58 -31.05 -3.53 8.37
CA LEU A 58 -30.44 -2.28 7.89
C LEU A 58 -30.63 -1.12 8.89
N PRO A 59 -31.78 -0.92 9.57
CA PRO A 59 -31.95 0.20 10.49
C PRO A 59 -31.06 0.16 11.75
N ILE A 60 -30.52 -1.01 12.08
CA ILE A 60 -29.67 -1.21 13.26
C ILE A 60 -28.25 -1.65 12.89
N LEU A 61 -27.95 -1.72 11.59
CA LEU A 61 -26.63 -2.07 11.09
C LEU A 61 -25.66 -0.92 11.33
N THR A 62 -24.51 -1.23 11.90
CA THR A 62 -23.36 -0.32 11.94
C THR A 62 -22.37 -0.76 10.87
N VAL A 63 -22.08 0.12 9.92
CA VAL A 63 -20.98 -0.05 8.97
C VAL A 63 -19.85 0.90 9.39
N ASN A 64 -18.63 0.37 9.40
CA ASN A 64 -17.45 1.17 9.72
C ASN A 64 -16.66 1.39 8.43
N ASP A 65 -16.75 2.60 7.93
CA ASP A 65 -15.98 3.06 6.78
C ASP A 65 -14.50 3.27 7.15
N SER A 66 -13.67 3.39 6.12
CA SER A 66 -12.25 3.69 6.27
C SER A 66 -11.79 4.66 5.20
N THR A 67 -10.59 5.20 5.37
CA THR A 67 -9.87 5.85 4.28
C THR A 67 -8.77 4.94 3.76
N VAL A 68 -8.47 5.08 2.47
CA VAL A 68 -7.28 4.50 1.86
C VAL A 68 -6.36 5.64 1.45
N ASN A 69 -5.10 5.55 1.87
CA ASN A 69 -4.07 6.49 1.48
C ASN A 69 -3.36 5.96 0.24
N ILE A 70 -3.23 6.79 -0.78
CA ILE A 70 -2.45 6.44 -1.96
C ILE A 70 -1.00 6.80 -1.66
N THR A 71 -0.19 5.81 -1.35
CA THR A 71 1.25 6.00 -1.12
C THR A 71 2.04 5.73 -2.39
N GLN A 72 3.24 6.29 -2.46
CA GLN A 72 4.12 6.03 -3.59
C GLN A 72 4.53 4.57 -3.56
N SER A 73 4.25 3.85 -4.66
CA SER A 73 4.70 2.47 -4.83
C SER A 73 6.00 2.46 -5.64
N GLY A 74 6.91 1.57 -5.29
CA GLY A 74 8.18 1.36 -6.01
C GLY A 74 8.97 0.21 -5.40
N LEU A 75 10.26 0.13 -5.71
CA LEU A 75 11.16 -0.85 -5.12
C LEU A 75 11.98 -0.21 -3.99
N LEU A 76 12.17 -0.91 -2.87
CA LEU A 76 13.07 -0.42 -1.82
C LEU A 76 14.50 -0.31 -2.38
N GLY A 77 15.12 0.86 -2.25
CA GLY A 77 16.41 1.19 -2.84
C GLY A 77 16.34 1.86 -4.21
N ASP A 78 15.18 1.92 -4.89
CA ASP A 78 14.98 2.66 -6.14
C ASP A 78 14.59 4.11 -5.78
N VAL A 79 15.58 4.99 -5.64
CA VAL A 79 15.36 6.39 -5.24
C VAL A 79 15.21 7.32 -6.44
N ASN A 80 15.63 6.89 -7.63
CA ASN A 80 15.47 7.69 -8.85
C ASN A 80 14.11 7.42 -9.55
N GLY A 81 13.41 6.34 -9.18
CA GLY A 81 12.09 5.95 -9.68
C GLY A 81 12.10 5.31 -11.06
N ASP A 82 13.23 4.76 -11.52
CA ASP A 82 13.36 4.15 -12.85
C ASP A 82 12.92 2.68 -12.92
N GLY A 83 12.59 2.09 -11.77
CA GLY A 83 12.12 0.72 -11.63
C GLY A 83 13.23 -0.34 -11.55
N ALA A 84 14.49 0.07 -11.52
CA ALA A 84 15.64 -0.78 -11.19
C ALA A 84 16.29 -0.29 -9.89
N VAL A 85 16.93 -1.21 -9.16
CA VAL A 85 17.76 -0.85 -7.99
C VAL A 85 19.21 -1.11 -8.37
N ASN A 86 19.98 -0.06 -8.58
CA ASN A 86 21.36 -0.17 -9.07
C ASN A 86 22.29 0.94 -8.54
N SER A 87 23.53 0.96 -9.01
CA SER A 87 24.53 1.97 -8.63
C SER A 87 24.12 3.44 -8.85
N THR A 88 23.16 3.72 -9.73
CA THR A 88 22.60 5.08 -9.92
C THR A 88 21.84 5.52 -8.68
N ASP A 89 21.06 4.63 -8.07
CA ASP A 89 20.35 4.90 -6.82
C ASP A 89 21.29 5.13 -5.65
N ALA A 90 22.34 4.30 -5.56
CA ALA A 90 23.38 4.48 -4.56
C ALA A 90 24.09 5.84 -4.71
N LEU A 91 24.32 6.30 -5.95
CA LEU A 91 24.88 7.63 -6.20
C LEU A 91 23.94 8.74 -5.73
N VAL A 92 22.63 8.60 -5.95
CA VAL A 92 21.64 9.55 -5.47
C VAL A 92 21.62 9.58 -3.94
N ILE A 93 21.65 8.43 -3.26
CA ILE A 93 21.74 8.34 -1.79
C ILE A 93 23.01 9.01 -1.26
N LEU A 94 24.18 8.73 -1.85
CA LEU A 94 25.44 9.36 -1.45
C LEU A 94 25.43 10.88 -1.69
N SER A 95 24.81 11.32 -2.78
CA SER A 95 24.66 12.74 -3.08
C SER A 95 23.77 13.43 -2.06
N TYR A 96 22.71 12.76 -1.61
CA TYR A 96 21.83 13.24 -0.55
C TYR A 96 22.56 13.32 0.81
N ASP A 97 23.27 12.27 1.21
CA ASP A 97 24.08 12.21 2.44
C ASP A 97 25.16 13.32 2.46
N ALA A 98 25.76 13.60 1.30
CA ALA A 98 26.73 14.67 1.12
C ALA A 98 26.11 16.09 1.05
N GLY A 99 24.78 16.23 1.10
CA GLY A 99 24.08 17.51 1.01
C GLY A 99 24.17 18.18 -0.37
N LEU A 100 24.41 17.40 -1.43
CA LEU A 100 24.45 17.91 -2.80
C LEU A 100 23.04 18.20 -3.30
N PRO A 101 22.87 19.21 -4.18
CA PRO A 101 21.57 19.51 -4.77
C PRO A 101 21.09 18.34 -5.63
N LEU A 102 19.87 17.88 -5.36
CA LEU A 102 19.21 16.80 -6.09
C LEU A 102 17.88 17.29 -6.71
N PRO A 103 17.44 16.68 -7.82
CA PRO A 103 16.08 16.88 -8.31
C PRO A 103 15.04 16.57 -7.24
N GLN A 104 14.00 17.42 -7.14
CA GLN A 104 12.94 17.26 -6.15
C GLN A 104 12.30 15.87 -6.13
N PRO A 105 12.03 15.19 -7.28
CA PRO A 105 11.45 13.85 -7.26
C PRO A 105 12.30 12.81 -6.51
N PHE A 106 13.62 12.96 -6.50
CA PHE A 106 14.51 12.04 -5.80
C PHE A 106 14.47 12.30 -4.29
N ILE A 107 14.42 13.58 -3.91
CA ILE A 107 14.27 14.00 -2.51
C ILE A 107 12.93 13.50 -1.95
N ASP A 108 11.84 13.59 -2.73
CA ASP A 108 10.53 13.11 -2.31
C ASP A 108 10.54 11.60 -2.04
N ARG A 109 11.21 10.80 -2.87
CA ARG A 109 11.38 9.35 -2.66
C ARG A 109 12.25 9.05 -1.44
N ILE A 110 13.34 9.77 -1.24
CA ILE A 110 14.18 9.63 -0.03
C ILE A 110 13.36 9.94 1.22
N ASN A 111 12.61 11.04 1.23
CA ASN A 111 11.75 11.42 2.36
C ASN A 111 10.60 10.43 2.59
N ALA A 112 10.17 9.73 1.53
CA ALA A 112 9.22 8.63 1.61
C ALA A 112 9.87 7.30 2.07
N GLY A 113 11.17 7.29 2.38
CA GLY A 113 11.87 6.13 2.94
C GLY A 113 12.40 5.12 1.91
N PHE A 114 12.33 5.41 0.61
CA PHE A 114 12.85 4.50 -0.42
C PHE A 114 14.37 4.27 -0.30
N GLY A 115 15.10 5.21 0.28
CA GLY A 115 16.56 5.13 0.45
C GLY A 115 17.01 4.51 1.77
N ASP A 116 16.13 4.29 2.75
CA ASP A 116 16.46 3.66 4.04
C ASP A 116 16.27 2.13 3.92
N VAL A 117 17.25 1.47 3.31
CA VAL A 117 17.14 0.05 2.96
C VAL A 117 17.43 -0.87 4.15
N ASN A 118 18.12 -0.37 5.17
CA ASN A 118 18.38 -1.11 6.42
C ASN A 118 17.33 -0.83 7.52
N SER A 119 16.40 0.10 7.29
CA SER A 119 15.34 0.51 8.22
C SER A 119 15.88 1.07 9.54
N ASP A 120 16.99 1.80 9.49
CA ASP A 120 17.58 2.47 10.66
C ASP A 120 17.02 3.88 10.90
N GLY A 121 16.16 4.36 10.01
CA GLY A 121 15.52 5.65 10.05
C GLY A 121 16.30 6.77 9.36
N ASN A 122 17.47 6.48 8.79
CA ASN A 122 18.29 7.45 8.07
C ASN A 122 18.63 6.92 6.68
N THR A 123 18.48 7.75 5.65
CA THR A 123 19.03 7.47 4.33
C THR A 123 20.43 8.05 4.23
N ASN A 124 21.46 7.21 4.29
CA ASN A 124 22.86 7.64 4.27
C ASN A 124 23.78 6.70 3.47
N SER A 125 25.09 6.94 3.54
CA SER A 125 26.11 6.13 2.87
C SER A 125 26.08 4.63 3.20
N THR A 126 25.52 4.22 4.34
CA THR A 126 25.29 2.80 4.69
C THR A 126 24.30 2.15 3.74
N ASP A 127 23.18 2.83 3.45
CA ASP A 127 22.18 2.35 2.50
C ASP A 127 22.73 2.28 1.08
N ALA A 128 23.51 3.29 0.69
CA ALA A 128 24.18 3.29 -0.61
C ALA A 128 25.12 2.10 -0.77
N LEU A 129 25.87 1.74 0.27
CA LEU A 129 26.74 0.56 0.24
C LEU A 129 25.93 -0.75 0.12
N ILE A 130 24.77 -0.82 0.79
CA ILE A 130 23.87 -1.97 0.68
C ILE A 130 23.32 -2.08 -0.75
N VAL A 131 22.87 -0.97 -1.34
CA VAL A 131 22.39 -0.93 -2.74
C VAL A 131 23.50 -1.34 -3.71
N LEU A 132 24.73 -0.84 -3.55
CA LEU A 132 25.86 -1.26 -4.40
C LEU A 132 26.18 -2.74 -4.25
N SER A 133 26.12 -3.28 -3.03
CA SER A 133 26.32 -4.70 -2.76
C SER A 133 25.24 -5.54 -3.47
N TYR A 134 23.99 -5.09 -3.41
CA TYR A 134 22.88 -5.70 -4.13
C TYR A 134 23.06 -5.67 -5.66
N ASP A 135 23.43 -4.52 -6.24
CA ASP A 135 23.64 -4.32 -7.69
C ASP A 135 24.65 -5.32 -8.28
N VAL A 136 25.72 -5.62 -7.54
CA VAL A 136 26.74 -6.61 -7.95
C VAL A 136 26.41 -8.06 -7.57
N GLY A 137 25.23 -8.32 -7.01
CA GLY A 137 24.75 -9.65 -6.65
C GLY A 137 25.33 -10.21 -5.35
N ILE A 138 25.91 -9.38 -4.48
CA ILE A 138 26.28 -9.79 -3.12
C ILE A 138 24.99 -9.92 -2.30
N ALA A 139 24.84 -11.05 -1.61
CA ALA A 139 23.70 -11.27 -0.74
C ALA A 139 23.70 -10.27 0.43
N VAL A 140 22.62 -9.51 0.54
CA VAL A 140 22.38 -8.55 1.64
C VAL A 140 21.16 -9.02 2.45
N PRO A 141 21.17 -8.93 3.79
CA PRO A 141 20.06 -9.37 4.64
C PRO A 141 18.94 -8.31 4.74
N PHE A 142 18.71 -7.57 3.66
CA PHE A 142 17.79 -6.43 3.62
C PHE A 142 16.84 -6.58 2.42
N PRO A 143 15.59 -6.09 2.49
CA PRO A 143 14.59 -6.29 1.45
C PRO A 143 14.76 -5.36 0.23
N VAL A 144 16.01 -5.10 -0.18
CA VAL A 144 16.34 -4.29 -1.36
C VAL A 144 15.72 -4.91 -2.61
N GLY A 145 15.14 -4.07 -3.48
CA GLY A 145 14.50 -4.52 -4.71
C GLY A 145 13.12 -5.17 -4.51
N GLN A 146 12.60 -5.24 -3.28
CA GLN A 146 11.24 -5.69 -3.00
C GLN A 146 10.24 -4.53 -3.18
N PRO A 147 8.96 -4.82 -3.49
CA PRO A 147 7.91 -3.82 -3.47
C PRO A 147 7.85 -3.10 -2.12
N TYR A 148 7.86 -1.78 -2.17
CA TYR A 148 7.82 -0.91 -1.01
C TYR A 148 6.69 0.10 -1.16
N CYS A 149 5.82 0.12 -0.16
CA CYS A 149 4.83 1.17 0.08
C CYS A 149 5.08 1.66 1.51
N PRO A 150 5.55 2.90 1.69
CA PRO A 150 5.72 3.50 3.01
C PRO A 150 4.39 3.76 3.71
#